data_AF-A0A821K6E4-F1
#
_entry.id   AF-A0A821K6E4-F1
#
_cell.length_a   1.000
_cell.length_b   1.000
_cell.length_c   1.000
_cell.angle_alpha   90.00
_cell.angle_beta   90.00
_cell.angle_gamma   90.00
#
_symmetry.space_group_name_H-M   'P 1'
#
loop_
_entity.id
_entity.type
_entity.pdbx_description
1 polymer ?
#
loop_
_entity_poly.entity_id
_entity_poly.type
_entity_poly.pdbx_seq_one_letter_code
_entity_poly.pdbx_strand_id
1 'polypeptide(L)'
;MDYFPEKITESFSQSVPLKIDNNGNIFVTVTVNDTITTDFLLDTGGGMNVVSGKLFQKIKSTAKFHGFETGYRHDGERLDGEVYQIPSLKIDNYKVSDVITGMYPPLDDYGIDGIISLKFFENKPFTIDFKNKILTLETSNSLNEIAAHSEVTPILLDIKSDWAIDMYLNLIVNDS
;
A
#
# COMPACT_ATOMS: atom_id res chain seq x y z
N MET A 1 -5.00 -1.70 26.36
CA MET A 1 -3.96 -0.80 26.90
C MET A 1 -3.43 -0.13 25.66
N ASP A 2 -4.04 1.01 25.35
CA ASP A 2 -4.06 1.51 23.98
C ASP A 2 -2.82 2.36 23.77
N TYR A 3 -1.85 1.79 23.08
CA TYR A 3 -0.65 2.49 22.67
C TYR A 3 -0.97 3.27 21.39
N PHE A 4 -1.42 4.51 21.56
CA PHE A 4 -1.44 5.48 20.47
C PHE A 4 -0.10 6.24 20.50
N PRO A 5 0.79 6.05 19.52
CA PRO A 5 2.00 6.87 19.41
C PRO A 5 1.62 8.34 19.16
N GLU A 6 2.50 9.24 19.59
CA GLU A 6 2.37 10.70 19.52
C GLU A 6 1.74 11.20 18.20
N LYS A 7 0.73 12.07 18.32
CA LYS A 7 0.14 12.81 17.21
C LYS A 7 1.20 13.70 16.56
N ILE A 8 1.78 13.23 15.47
CA ILE A 8 2.40 14.11 14.48
C ILE A 8 1.26 14.86 13.80
N THR A 9 0.99 16.09 14.26
CA THR A 9 0.09 17.02 13.57
C THR A 9 0.78 17.55 12.32
N GLU A 10 0.71 16.79 11.22
CA GLU A 10 0.90 17.38 9.90
C GLU A 10 -0.20 18.41 9.67
N SER A 11 0.20 19.66 9.37
CA SER A 11 -0.71 20.81 9.31
C SER A 11 -1.50 20.90 8.00
N PHE A 12 -1.09 20.18 6.96
CA PHE A 12 -1.73 20.18 5.65
C PHE A 12 -1.69 18.78 5.03
N SER A 13 -2.73 18.43 4.28
CA SER A 13 -2.73 17.22 3.45
C SER A 13 -1.77 17.39 2.27
N GLN A 14 -1.24 16.27 1.79
CA GLN A 14 -0.26 16.25 0.71
C GLN A 14 -0.84 15.59 -0.53
N SER A 15 -0.81 16.29 -1.66
CA SER A 15 -1.31 15.77 -2.94
C SER A 15 -0.20 15.16 -3.78
N VAL A 16 -0.36 13.90 -4.13
CA VAL A 16 0.55 13.08 -4.92
C VAL A 16 -0.11 12.78 -6.27
N PRO A 17 0.51 13.12 -7.42
CA PRO A 17 -0.08 12.82 -8.72
C PRO A 17 -0.10 11.31 -8.97
N LEU A 18 -1.23 10.80 -9.44
CA LEU A 18 -1.39 9.42 -9.89
C LEU A 18 -1.15 9.32 -11.40
N LYS A 19 -0.44 8.27 -11.80
CA LYS A 19 -0.38 7.83 -13.20
C LYS A 19 -1.43 6.75 -13.39
N ILE A 20 -2.26 6.87 -14.42
CA ILE A 20 -3.27 5.86 -14.76
C ILE A 20 -3.03 5.46 -16.21
N ASP A 21 -2.78 4.17 -16.45
CA ASP A 21 -2.56 3.65 -17.79
C ASP A 21 -3.89 3.40 -18.55
N ASN A 22 -3.78 2.95 -19.80
CA ASN A 22 -4.95 2.69 -20.65
C ASN A 22 -5.81 1.49 -20.17
N ASN A 23 -5.28 0.66 -19.28
CA ASN A 23 -6.00 -0.48 -18.69
C ASN A 23 -6.63 -0.12 -17.34
N GLY A 24 -6.46 1.13 -16.88
CA GLY A 24 -6.96 1.59 -15.59
C GLY A 24 -6.05 1.25 -14.41
N ASN A 25 -4.84 0.72 -14.65
CA ASN A 25 -3.88 0.48 -13.59
C ASN A 25 -3.37 1.81 -13.04
N ILE A 26 -3.33 1.91 -11.72
CA ILE A 26 -2.97 3.14 -11.00
C ILE A 26 -1.56 2.97 -10.47
N PHE A 27 -0.70 3.92 -10.78
CA PHE A 27 0.68 3.92 -10.31
C PHE A 27 0.96 5.16 -9.48
N VAL A 28 1.79 4.97 -8.45
CA VAL A 28 2.32 6.01 -7.58
C VAL A 28 3.83 5.91 -7.52
N THR A 29 4.49 7.07 -7.53
CA THR A 29 5.94 7.16 -7.40
C THR A 29 6.35 6.83 -5.97
N VAL A 30 7.15 5.78 -5.80
CA VAL A 30 7.69 5.32 -4.51
C VAL A 30 9.21 5.50 -4.51
N THR A 31 9.76 5.97 -3.40
CA THR A 31 11.19 5.92 -3.12
C THR A 31 11.47 4.76 -2.17
N VAL A 32 12.26 3.80 -2.63
CA VAL A 32 12.69 2.61 -1.90
C VAL A 32 14.07 2.86 -1.30
N ASN A 33 14.20 2.61 0.01
CA ASN A 33 15.45 2.75 0.76
C ASN A 33 16.14 4.10 0.53
N ASP A 34 15.37 5.19 0.48
CA ASP A 34 15.81 6.57 0.24
C ASP A 34 16.66 6.81 -1.04
N THR A 35 16.78 5.82 -1.92
CA THR A 35 17.79 5.83 -3.01
C THR A 35 17.21 5.52 -4.38
N ILE A 36 16.21 4.65 -4.47
CA ILE A 36 15.63 4.23 -5.75
C ILE A 36 14.22 4.80 -5.85
N THR A 37 13.99 5.70 -6.79
CA THR A 37 12.65 6.22 -7.10
C THR A 37 12.10 5.51 -8.33
N THR A 38 10.94 4.87 -8.20
CA THR A 38 10.26 4.17 -9.30
C THR A 38 8.74 4.16 -9.09
N ASP A 39 7.98 3.73 -10.10
CA ASP A 39 6.53 3.64 -10.03
C ASP A 39 6.10 2.26 -9.50
N PHE A 40 5.26 2.25 -8.49
CA PHE A 40 4.60 1.04 -7.97
C PHE A 40 3.14 1.05 -8.41
N LEU A 41 2.61 -0.13 -8.72
CA LEU A 41 1.17 -0.32 -8.86
C LEU A 41 0.53 -0.12 -7.48
N LEU A 42 -0.49 0.74 -7.40
CA LEU A 42 -1.32 0.89 -6.20
C LEU A 42 -2.43 -0.16 -6.25
N ASP A 43 -2.35 -1.16 -5.38
CA ASP A 43 -3.32 -2.25 -5.29
C ASP A 43 -3.90 -2.31 -3.87
N THR A 44 -5.09 -1.72 -3.68
CA THR A 44 -5.78 -1.75 -2.39
C THR A 44 -6.35 -3.13 -2.05
N GLY A 45 -6.40 -4.06 -3.02
CA GLY A 45 -6.79 -5.46 -2.81
C GLY A 45 -5.59 -6.38 -2.54
N GLY A 46 -4.36 -5.88 -2.63
CA GLY A 46 -3.15 -6.63 -2.34
C GLY A 46 -2.94 -6.77 -0.82
N GLY A 47 -2.70 -7.99 -0.35
CA GLY A 47 -2.48 -8.23 1.09
C GLY A 47 -1.22 -7.55 1.63
N MET A 48 -0.16 -7.39 0.83
CA MET A 48 1.12 -6.80 1.27
C MET A 48 1.83 -6.00 0.18
N ASN A 49 2.81 -5.20 0.58
CA ASN A 49 3.74 -4.58 -0.36
C ASN A 49 4.67 -5.64 -0.96
N VAL A 50 4.86 -5.64 -2.28
CA VAL A 50 5.82 -6.54 -2.96
C VAL A 50 6.72 -5.77 -3.91
N VAL A 51 7.93 -6.29 -4.12
CA VAL A 51 8.89 -5.78 -5.12
C VAL A 51 9.13 -6.81 -6.21
N SER A 52 9.44 -6.35 -7.42
CA SER A 52 9.84 -7.21 -8.53
C SER A 52 11.17 -7.91 -8.27
N GLY A 53 11.48 -8.94 -9.04
CA GLY A 53 12.77 -9.63 -8.94
C GLY A 53 13.94 -8.70 -9.26
N LYS A 54 13.83 -7.90 -10.34
CA LYS A 54 14.86 -6.91 -10.73
C LYS A 54 15.04 -5.83 -9.67
N LEU A 55 13.97 -5.29 -9.09
CA LEU A 55 14.08 -4.29 -8.03
C LEU A 55 14.71 -4.91 -6.78
N PHE A 56 14.29 -6.13 -6.39
CA PHE A 56 14.84 -6.82 -5.24
C PHE A 56 16.36 -6.99 -5.35
N GLN A 57 16.88 -7.37 -6.51
CA GLN A 57 18.35 -7.49 -6.69
C GLN A 57 19.09 -6.18 -6.42
N LYS A 58 18.50 -5.02 -6.73
CA LYS A 58 19.11 -3.71 -6.48
C LYS A 58 19.16 -3.38 -4.98
N ILE A 59 18.18 -3.83 -4.20
CA ILE A 59 18.06 -3.53 -2.76
C ILE A 59 18.52 -4.67 -1.85
N LYS A 60 18.88 -5.83 -2.42
CA LYS A 60 19.20 -7.07 -1.69
C LYS A 60 20.27 -6.89 -0.62
N SER A 61 21.25 -6.01 -0.83
CA SER A 61 22.31 -5.74 0.15
C SER A 61 21.81 -5.12 1.45
N THR A 62 20.63 -4.51 1.44
CA THR A 62 19.97 -3.88 2.59
C THR A 62 18.74 -4.64 3.08
N ALA A 63 18.26 -5.62 2.31
CA ALA A 63 17.16 -6.49 2.68
C ALA A 63 17.62 -7.57 3.67
N LYS A 64 16.84 -7.79 4.72
CA LYS A 64 17.07 -8.85 5.71
C LYS A 64 15.95 -9.88 5.60
N PHE A 65 16.29 -11.15 5.51
CA PHE A 65 15.30 -12.22 5.56
C PHE A 65 14.47 -12.11 6.85
N HIS A 66 13.15 -12.14 6.72
CA HIS A 66 12.22 -11.99 7.84
C HIS A 66 11.41 -13.26 8.10
N GLY A 67 11.06 -14.01 7.05
CA GLY A 67 10.30 -15.25 7.19
C GLY A 67 9.68 -15.74 5.89
N PHE A 68 8.58 -16.47 6.03
CA PHE A 68 7.78 -16.99 4.92
C PHE A 68 6.33 -16.54 5.07
N GLU A 69 5.67 -16.32 3.94
CA GLU A 69 4.25 -16.00 3.86
C GLU A 69 3.55 -16.97 2.89
N THR A 70 2.30 -17.31 3.20
CA THR A 70 1.36 -17.92 2.26
C THR A 70 0.24 -16.93 1.94
N GLY A 71 0.21 -16.42 0.71
CA GLY A 71 -0.86 -15.56 0.20
C GLY A 71 -1.81 -16.31 -0.75
N TYR A 72 -2.97 -15.70 -0.99
CA TYR A 72 -3.92 -16.18 -2.01
C TYR A 72 -4.28 -15.00 -2.93
N ARG A 73 -4.18 -15.21 -4.24
CA ARG A 73 -4.58 -14.21 -5.24
C ARG A 73 -6.11 -14.11 -5.33
N HIS A 74 -6.58 -13.08 -6.05
CA HIS A 74 -8.00 -12.87 -6.32
C HIS A 74 -8.70 -14.03 -7.06
N ASP A 75 -7.94 -14.88 -7.76
CA ASP A 75 -8.41 -16.09 -8.43
C ASP A 75 -8.34 -17.35 -7.54
N GLY A 76 -7.93 -17.20 -6.27
CA GLY A 76 -7.76 -18.27 -5.31
C GLY A 76 -6.45 -19.05 -5.45
N GLU A 77 -5.55 -18.66 -6.35
CA GLU A 77 -4.24 -19.31 -6.46
C GLU A 77 -3.42 -19.06 -5.18
N ARG A 78 -2.89 -20.15 -4.62
CA ARG A 78 -1.97 -20.12 -3.47
C ARG A 78 -0.56 -19.73 -3.93
N LEU A 79 0.03 -18.77 -3.23
CA LEU A 79 1.42 -18.36 -3.38
C LEU A 79 2.15 -18.52 -2.05
N ASP A 80 3.28 -19.22 -2.08
CA ASP A 80 4.20 -19.32 -0.94
C ASP A 80 5.49 -18.58 -1.29
N GLY A 81 6.01 -17.76 -0.38
CA GLY A 81 7.19 -16.94 -0.67
C GLY A 81 7.95 -16.49 0.57
N GLU A 82 9.20 -16.13 0.36
CA GLU A 82 10.02 -15.47 1.38
C GLU A 82 9.63 -13.99 1.50
N VAL A 83 9.65 -13.49 2.73
CA VAL A 83 9.47 -12.07 3.03
C VAL A 83 10.73 -11.48 3.65
N TYR A 84 10.96 -10.21 3.36
CA TYR A 84 12.17 -9.49 3.72
C TYR A 84 11.84 -8.16 4.37
N GLN A 85 12.57 -7.79 5.41
CA GLN A 85 12.57 -6.44 5.95
C GLN A 85 13.51 -5.56 5.12
N ILE A 86 12.99 -4.45 4.61
CA ILE A 86 13.74 -3.39 3.92
C ILE A 86 13.73 -2.10 4.74
N PRO A 87 14.77 -1.24 4.62
CA PRO A 87 14.87 -0.01 5.39
C PRO A 87 13.64 0.91 5.30
N SER A 88 13.12 1.19 4.10
CA SER A 88 11.95 2.05 3.97
C SER A 88 11.27 2.03 2.61
N LEU A 89 9.99 2.41 2.62
CA LEU A 89 9.26 2.90 1.46
C LEU A 89 8.79 4.33 1.74
N LYS A 90 8.74 5.17 0.71
CA LYS A 90 8.29 6.56 0.84
C LYS A 90 7.45 6.97 -0.36
N ILE A 91 6.31 7.59 -0.10
CA ILE A 91 5.50 8.29 -1.09
C ILE A 91 5.54 9.76 -0.72
N ASP A 92 6.14 10.57 -1.59
CA ASP A 92 6.35 12.00 -1.37
C ASP A 92 7.08 12.28 -0.03
N ASN A 93 6.43 12.92 0.96
CA ASN A 93 7.05 13.16 2.29
C ASN A 93 6.67 12.10 3.33
N TYR A 94 5.74 11.20 3.03
CA TYR A 94 5.32 10.16 3.95
C TYR A 94 6.19 8.91 3.80
N LYS A 95 6.94 8.60 4.85
CA LYS A 95 7.89 7.50 4.91
C LYS A 95 7.44 6.45 5.93
N VAL A 96 7.48 5.20 5.51
CA VAL A 96 7.35 4.03 6.39
C VAL A 96 8.72 3.37 6.47
N SER A 97 9.22 3.19 7.69
CA SER A 97 10.49 2.52 7.97
C SER A 97 10.27 1.05 8.32
N ASP A 98 11.32 0.23 8.21
CA ASP A 98 11.31 -1.18 8.61
C ASP A 98 10.19 -1.99 7.95
N VAL A 99 9.98 -1.75 6.66
CA VAL A 99 8.90 -2.34 5.87
C VAL A 99 9.20 -3.81 5.59
N ILE A 100 8.26 -4.70 5.90
CA ILE A 100 8.29 -6.07 5.42
C ILE A 100 7.66 -6.13 4.03
N THR A 101 8.33 -6.78 3.10
CA THR A 101 7.89 -6.91 1.70
C THR A 101 8.18 -8.31 1.16
N GLY A 102 7.29 -8.80 0.31
CA GLY A 102 7.53 -10.01 -0.49
C GLY A 102 8.31 -9.70 -1.78
N MET A 103 8.90 -10.73 -2.38
CA MET A 103 9.44 -10.67 -3.74
C MET A 103 8.50 -11.40 -4.69
N TYR A 104 8.04 -10.71 -5.75
CA TYR A 104 7.19 -11.31 -6.79
C TYR A 104 7.84 -11.13 -8.18
N PRO A 105 8.74 -12.07 -8.59
CA PRO A 105 9.46 -11.99 -9.86
C PRO A 105 8.59 -11.84 -11.12
N PRO A 106 7.37 -12.44 -11.22
CA PRO A 106 6.52 -12.25 -12.40
C PRO A 106 6.19 -10.79 -12.75
N LEU A 107 6.31 -9.83 -11.82
CA LEU A 107 6.17 -8.40 -12.13
C LEU A 107 7.17 -7.91 -13.19
N ASP A 108 8.34 -8.55 -13.27
CA ASP A 108 9.40 -8.19 -14.22
C ASP A 108 8.96 -8.35 -15.68
N ASP A 109 8.02 -9.27 -15.96
CA ASP A 109 7.47 -9.53 -17.29
C ASP A 109 6.46 -8.45 -17.72
N TYR A 110 5.88 -7.76 -16.75
CA TYR A 110 4.95 -6.64 -16.94
C TYR A 110 5.65 -5.27 -16.88
N GLY A 111 6.95 -5.24 -16.58
CA GLY A 111 7.70 -4.00 -16.38
C GLY A 111 7.27 -3.22 -15.14
N ILE A 112 6.71 -3.89 -14.14
CA ILE A 112 6.26 -3.31 -12.87
C ILE A 112 7.36 -3.53 -11.83
N ASP A 113 7.83 -2.48 -11.17
CA ASP A 113 8.91 -2.59 -10.18
C ASP A 113 8.41 -3.00 -8.78
N GLY A 114 7.12 -2.79 -8.49
CA GLY A 114 6.52 -3.23 -7.24
C GLY A 114 5.02 -2.95 -7.17
N ILE A 115 4.39 -3.48 -6.12
CA ILE A 115 3.02 -3.20 -5.72
C ILE A 115 3.06 -2.57 -4.34
N ILE A 116 2.39 -1.43 -4.18
CA ILE A 116 2.12 -0.80 -2.89
C ILE A 116 0.68 -1.12 -2.49
N SER A 117 0.51 -1.67 -1.29
CA SER A 117 -0.78 -2.10 -0.79
C SER A 117 -1.32 -1.23 0.34
N LEU A 118 -2.52 -1.55 0.83
CA LEU A 118 -3.08 -0.87 2.01
C LEU A 118 -2.17 -0.95 3.23
N LYS A 119 -1.29 -1.95 3.32
CA LYS A 119 -0.36 -2.05 4.45
C LYS A 119 0.54 -0.82 4.58
N PHE A 120 0.94 -0.19 3.47
CA PHE A 120 1.71 1.06 3.52
C PHE A 120 0.94 2.21 4.19
N PHE A 121 -0.39 2.22 4.06
CA PHE A 121 -1.27 3.28 4.53
C PHE A 121 -1.96 2.96 5.86
N GLU A 122 -1.62 1.86 6.52
CA GLU A 122 -2.28 1.36 7.75
C GLU A 122 -2.51 2.46 8.80
N ASN A 123 -1.52 3.36 8.94
CA ASN A 123 -1.54 4.46 9.91
C ASN A 123 -1.65 5.85 9.26
N LYS A 124 -1.97 5.93 7.98
CA LYS A 124 -2.07 7.18 7.22
C LYS A 124 -3.36 7.21 6.41
N PRO A 125 -4.37 8.00 6.85
CA PRO A 125 -5.55 8.23 6.05
C PRO A 125 -5.18 8.80 4.68
N PHE A 126 -5.87 8.37 3.64
CA PHE A 126 -5.63 8.83 2.28
C PHE A 126 -6.93 8.86 1.46
N THR A 127 -6.94 9.70 0.44
CA THR A 127 -8.04 9.83 -0.52
C THR A 127 -7.52 9.57 -1.92
N ILE A 128 -8.21 8.76 -2.72
CA ILE A 128 -7.94 8.64 -4.16
C ILE A 128 -9.02 9.40 -4.93
N ASP A 129 -8.63 10.50 -5.57
CA ASP A 129 -9.46 11.22 -6.52
C ASP A 129 -9.12 10.74 -7.94
N PHE A 130 -9.90 9.77 -8.43
CA PHE A 130 -9.72 9.19 -9.76
C PHE A 130 -9.95 10.21 -10.88
N LYS A 131 -10.84 11.19 -10.68
CA LYS A 131 -11.19 12.20 -11.70
C LYS A 131 -10.03 13.15 -11.93
N ASN A 132 -9.46 13.65 -10.84
CA ASN A 132 -8.32 14.58 -10.89
C ASN A 132 -6.97 13.87 -10.91
N LYS A 133 -6.96 12.53 -10.76
CA LYS A 133 -5.77 11.67 -10.72
C LYS A 133 -4.81 12.08 -9.59
N ILE A 134 -5.36 12.21 -8.38
CA ILE A 134 -4.61 12.64 -7.20
C ILE A 134 -4.81 11.62 -6.09
N LEU A 135 -3.72 11.23 -5.45
CA LEU A 135 -3.71 10.58 -4.15
C LEU A 135 -3.40 11.65 -3.11
N THR A 136 -4.32 11.90 -2.19
CA THR A 136 -4.08 12.83 -1.08
C THR A 136 -3.74 12.03 0.15
N LEU A 137 -2.58 12.29 0.75
CA LEU A 137 -2.21 11.81 2.08
C LEU A 137 -2.85 12.76 3.11
N GLU A 138 -3.90 12.29 3.76
CA GLU A 138 -4.78 13.11 4.57
C GLU A 138 -4.21 13.35 5.98
N THR A 139 -4.71 14.41 6.61
CA THR A 139 -4.49 14.70 8.03
C THR A 139 -5.73 14.26 8.81
N SER A 140 -5.64 14.17 10.14
CA SER A 140 -6.84 13.94 10.96
C SER A 140 -7.89 15.03 10.77
N ASN A 141 -7.49 16.27 10.51
CA ASN A 141 -8.42 17.38 10.29
C ASN A 141 -9.16 17.23 8.97
N SER A 142 -8.44 17.00 7.86
CA SER A 142 -9.07 16.80 6.55
C SER A 142 -9.93 15.53 6.51
N LEU A 143 -9.53 14.46 7.21
CA LEU A 143 -10.36 13.27 7.37
C LEU A 143 -11.69 13.58 8.08
N ASN A 144 -11.66 14.37 9.16
CA ASN A 144 -12.88 14.77 9.87
C ASN A 144 -13.80 15.65 8.99
N GLU A 145 -13.21 16.53 8.19
CA GLU A 145 -13.97 17.37 7.24
C GLU A 145 -14.64 16.53 6.14
N ILE A 146 -13.93 15.55 5.59
CA ILE A 146 -14.47 14.59 4.62
C ILE A 146 -15.62 13.80 5.26
N ALA A 147 -15.41 13.25 6.45
CA ALA A 147 -16.41 12.45 7.16
C ALA A 147 -17.70 13.24 7.48
N ALA A 148 -17.60 14.56 7.72
CA ALA A 148 -18.75 15.42 7.99
C ALA A 148 -19.65 15.67 6.76
N HIS A 149 -19.14 15.44 5.54
CA HIS A 149 -19.83 15.76 4.29
C HIS A 149 -19.94 14.57 3.32
N SER A 150 -19.63 13.36 3.77
CA SER A 150 -19.60 12.15 2.95
C SER A 150 -20.45 11.05 3.54
N GLU A 151 -20.91 10.14 2.69
CA GLU A 151 -21.50 8.88 3.14
C GLU A 151 -20.38 7.92 3.56
N VAL A 152 -20.52 7.33 4.74
CA VAL A 152 -19.53 6.39 5.29
C VAL A 152 -20.01 4.96 5.02
N THR A 153 -19.25 4.23 4.21
CA THR A 153 -19.43 2.78 4.05
C THR A 153 -18.40 2.07 4.93
N PRO A 154 -18.84 1.22 5.88
CA PRO A 154 -17.90 0.47 6.72
C PRO A 154 -17.13 -0.55 5.87
N ILE A 155 -15.82 -0.53 6.02
CA ILE A 155 -14.92 -1.59 5.51
C ILE A 155 -14.54 -2.47 6.69
N LEU A 156 -14.37 -3.77 6.45
CA LEU A 156 -13.77 -4.69 7.40
C LEU A 156 -12.31 -4.89 7.02
N LEU A 157 -11.43 -4.85 8.02
CA LEU A 157 -10.01 -5.14 7.84
C LEU A 157 -9.70 -6.48 8.51
N ASP A 158 -8.95 -7.32 7.82
CA ASP A 158 -8.34 -8.53 8.38
C ASP A 158 -6.83 -8.33 8.41
N ILE A 159 -6.28 -8.18 9.61
CA ILE A 159 -4.85 -7.99 9.83
C ILE A 159 -4.27 -9.37 10.14
N LYS A 160 -3.67 -10.00 9.14
CA LYS A 160 -3.17 -11.38 9.23
C LYS A 160 -1.80 -11.46 9.92
N SER A 161 -1.02 -10.39 9.87
CA SER A 161 0.33 -10.28 10.46
C SER A 161 0.77 -8.82 10.58
N ASP A 162 1.99 -8.59 11.07
CA ASP A 162 2.60 -7.26 11.10
C ASP A 162 2.87 -6.68 9.70
N TRP A 163 2.62 -7.43 8.62
CA TRP A 163 2.97 -7.07 7.24
C TRP A 163 1.89 -7.31 6.19
N ALA A 164 0.69 -7.77 6.59
CA ALA A 164 -0.41 -8.00 5.67
C ALA A 164 -1.75 -7.46 6.19
N ILE A 165 -2.50 -6.78 5.31
CA ILE A 165 -3.87 -6.31 5.54
C ILE A 165 -4.72 -6.66 4.33
N ASP A 166 -5.82 -7.36 4.58
CA ASP A 166 -6.89 -7.53 3.60
C ASP A 166 -8.08 -6.63 3.97
N MET A 167 -8.80 -6.18 2.95
CA MET A 167 -10.04 -5.40 3.12
C MET A 167 -11.24 -6.15 2.55
N TYR A 168 -12.37 -6.05 3.23
CA TYR A 168 -13.64 -6.63 2.81
C TYR A 168 -14.76 -5.61 2.89
N LEU A 169 -15.70 -5.73 1.96
CA LEU A 169 -16.97 -5.02 1.98
C LEU A 169 -18.09 -6.03 2.23
N ASN A 170 -18.93 -5.74 3.21
CA ASN A 170 -20.17 -6.50 3.39
C ASN A 170 -21.16 -6.04 2.31
N LEU A 171 -21.30 -6.87 1.27
CA LEU A 171 -22.31 -6.67 0.24
C LEU A 171 -23.52 -7.55 0.54
N ILE A 172 -24.69 -6.93 0.62
CA ILE A 172 -25.96 -7.65 0.61
C ILE A 172 -26.36 -7.79 -0.86
N VAL A 173 -26.48 -9.03 -1.34
CA VAL A 173 -26.87 -9.34 -2.72
C VAL A 173 -28.20 -10.09 -2.69
N ASN A 174 -29.20 -9.58 -3.41
CA ASN A 174 -30.59 -10.09 -3.47
C ASN A 174 -31.38 -9.92 -2.16
N ASP A 175 -31.59 -8.68 -1.72
CA ASP A 175 -32.55 -8.32 -0.67
C ASP A 175 -33.99 -8.31 -1.22
N SER A 176 -34.50 -9.48 -1.59
CA SER A 176 -35.94 -9.69 -1.79
C SER A 176 -36.60 -10.23 -0.54
#